data_AF-A0A7Y5CXS5-F1
#
_entry.id   AF-A0A7Y5CXS5-F1
#
_cell.length_a   1.000
_cell.length_b   1.000
_cell.length_c   1.000
_cell.angle_alpha   90.00
_cell.angle_beta   90.00
_cell.angle_gamma   90.00
#
_symmetry.space_group_name_H-M   'P 1'
#
loop_
_entity.id
_entity.type
_entity.pdbx_description
1 polymer ?
#
loop_
_entity_poly.entity_id
_entity_poly.type
_entity_poly.pdbx_seq_one_letter_code
_entity_poly.pdbx_strand_id
1 'polypeptide(L)'
;MTKTFAPGFEPGQIWRYHHRPGEDQSLLAVLAVRDDEKLGAICSIAIAGVAIANPHVADGIQRHLPHAPISAEVLAGSVIELVATDGPTADHADFAEAYQQWLEPFERREAGVFTITPAEIVSLIEDTVRV
;
A
#
# COMPACT_ATOMS: atom_id res chain seq x y z
N MET A 1 -24.88 -15.13 9.41
CA MET A 1 -23.46 -14.72 9.39
C MET A 1 -23.33 -13.57 8.41
N THR A 2 -23.32 -12.35 8.91
CA THR A 2 -23.18 -11.15 8.07
C THR A 2 -21.73 -11.05 7.64
N LYS A 3 -21.48 -11.28 6.36
CA LYS A 3 -20.21 -10.95 5.70
C LYS A 3 -20.08 -9.43 5.78
N THR A 4 -19.27 -8.92 6.71
CA THR A 4 -18.90 -7.52 6.76
C THR A 4 -18.11 -7.24 5.49
N PHE A 5 -18.72 -6.54 4.53
CA PHE A 5 -18.01 -6.06 3.36
C PHE A 5 -16.91 -5.13 3.86
N ALA A 6 -15.71 -5.31 3.31
CA ALA A 6 -14.66 -4.29 3.35
C ALA A 6 -15.24 -2.93 2.93
N PRO A 7 -14.62 -1.80 3.31
CA PRO A 7 -14.83 -0.56 2.57
C PRO A 7 -14.67 -0.87 1.07
N GLY A 8 -15.50 -0.26 0.21
CA GLY A 8 -15.59 -0.53 -1.23
C GLY A 8 -14.35 -0.15 -2.04
N PHE A 9 -13.19 -0.63 -1.62
CA PHE A 9 -11.94 -0.49 -2.32
C PHE A 9 -11.95 -1.39 -3.55
N GLU A 10 -11.52 -0.80 -4.67
CA GLU A 10 -11.40 -1.48 -5.95
C GLU A 10 -10.02 -1.19 -6.54
N PRO A 11 -9.42 -2.16 -7.26
CA PRO A 11 -8.20 -1.93 -8.03
C PRO A 11 -8.35 -0.71 -8.95
N GLY A 12 -7.30 0.11 -9.06
CA GLY A 12 -7.28 1.32 -9.87
C GLY A 12 -7.77 2.58 -9.13
N GLN A 13 -8.29 2.46 -7.91
CA GLN A 13 -8.62 3.65 -7.12
C GLN A 13 -7.35 4.39 -6.65
N ILE A 14 -7.39 5.71 -6.74
CA ILE A 14 -6.34 6.62 -6.23
C ILE A 14 -6.95 7.51 -5.14
N TRP A 15 -6.26 7.62 -4.01
CA TRP A 15 -6.76 8.30 -2.83
C TRP A 15 -5.77 9.34 -2.29
N ARG A 16 -6.31 10.45 -1.77
CA ARG A 16 -5.65 11.22 -0.71
C ARG A 16 -5.82 10.51 0.61
N TYR A 17 -4.83 10.62 1.48
CA TYR A 17 -4.77 9.92 2.75
C TYR A 17 -4.03 10.76 3.80
N HIS A 18 -4.11 10.37 5.06
CA HIS A 18 -3.31 10.95 6.13
C HIS A 18 -1.82 10.57 5.94
N HIS A 19 -1.05 11.47 5.36
CA HIS A 19 0.38 11.30 5.04
C HIS A 19 1.30 11.91 6.11
N ARG A 20 2.62 11.71 5.98
CA ARG A 20 3.61 12.35 6.85
C ARG A 20 3.74 13.85 6.53
N PRO A 21 4.18 14.70 7.48
CA PRO A 21 4.45 16.09 7.19
C PRO A 21 5.44 16.26 6.02
N GLY A 22 5.15 17.16 5.07
CA GLY A 22 5.98 17.43 3.90
C GLY A 22 5.73 16.53 2.69
N GLU A 23 4.77 15.61 2.77
CA GLU A 23 4.35 14.71 1.68
C GLU A 23 2.96 15.07 1.12
N ASP A 24 2.61 16.37 1.10
CA ASP A 24 1.27 16.89 0.75
C ASP A 24 0.78 16.56 -0.66
N GLN A 25 1.71 16.18 -1.54
CA GLN A 25 1.42 15.74 -2.91
C GLN A 25 1.39 14.22 -3.07
N SER A 26 1.59 13.47 -1.98
CA SER A 26 1.59 12.02 -2.05
C SER A 26 0.18 11.46 -2.30
N LEU A 27 0.13 10.39 -3.08
CA LEU A 27 -1.11 9.70 -3.46
C LEU A 27 -0.94 8.21 -3.26
N LEU A 28 -2.02 7.57 -2.80
CA LEU A 28 -2.09 6.13 -2.59
C LEU A 28 -2.93 5.50 -3.70
N ALA A 29 -2.40 4.49 -4.38
CA ALA A 29 -3.13 3.69 -5.37
C ALA A 29 -3.47 2.31 -4.79
N VAL A 30 -4.71 1.85 -4.99
CA VAL A 30 -5.13 0.48 -4.69
C VAL A 30 -4.83 -0.38 -5.91
N LEU A 31 -3.84 -1.27 -5.80
CA LEU A 31 -3.39 -2.13 -6.90
C LEU A 31 -4.23 -3.40 -7.02
N ALA A 32 -4.58 -4.01 -5.89
CA ALA A 32 -5.39 -5.22 -5.81
C ALA A 32 -6.14 -5.28 -4.48
N VAL A 33 -7.27 -6.00 -4.48
CA VAL A 33 -8.04 -6.30 -3.27
C VAL A 33 -8.26 -7.81 -3.21
N ARG A 34 -8.06 -8.40 -2.02
CA ARG A 34 -8.25 -9.83 -1.78
C ARG A 34 -8.95 -10.04 -0.45
N ASP A 35 -9.79 -11.07 -0.39
CA ASP A 35 -10.38 -11.54 0.86
C ASP A 35 -9.51 -12.66 1.45
N ASP A 36 -9.25 -12.60 2.75
CA ASP A 36 -8.70 -13.71 3.54
C ASP A 36 -9.66 -14.06 4.69
N GLU A 37 -9.82 -15.35 4.97
CA GLU A 37 -10.77 -15.84 5.98
C GLU A 37 -10.48 -15.36 7.41
N LYS A 38 -9.20 -15.09 7.73
CA LYS A 38 -8.76 -14.69 9.08
C LYS A 38 -8.50 -13.19 9.18
N LEU A 39 -7.93 -12.61 8.13
CA LEU A 39 -7.49 -11.22 8.12
C LEU A 39 -8.55 -10.27 7.54
N GLY A 40 -9.62 -10.79 6.96
CA GLY A 40 -10.61 -10.00 6.23
C GLY A 40 -10.05 -9.52 4.89
N ALA A 41 -10.56 -8.39 4.42
CA ALA A 41 -10.08 -7.82 3.16
C ALA A 41 -8.71 -7.15 3.31
N ILE A 42 -7.87 -7.38 2.31
CA ILE A 42 -6.50 -6.92 2.21
C ILE A 42 -6.38 -6.12 0.92
N CYS A 43 -5.86 -4.91 1.02
CA CYS A 43 -5.56 -4.05 -0.11
C CYS A 43 -4.05 -4.09 -0.36
N SER A 44 -3.62 -4.44 -1.56
CA SER A 44 -2.26 -4.13 -2.01
C SER A 44 -2.25 -2.70 -2.49
N ILE A 45 -1.40 -1.87 -1.89
CA ILE A 45 -1.30 -0.45 -2.21
C ILE A 45 0.08 -0.09 -2.76
N ALA A 46 0.13 0.97 -3.56
CA ALA A 46 1.35 1.71 -3.87
C ALA A 46 1.20 3.14 -3.39
N ILE A 47 2.30 3.82 -3.09
CA ILE A 47 2.30 5.23 -2.70
C ILE A 47 3.32 5.98 -3.55
N ALA A 48 2.88 7.03 -4.23
CA ALA A 48 3.75 7.92 -5.00
C ALA A 48 3.88 9.28 -4.30
N GLY A 49 4.98 10.00 -4.56
CA GLY A 49 5.20 11.35 -4.03
C GLY A 49 5.63 11.39 -2.56
N VAL A 50 6.16 10.27 -2.04
CA VAL A 50 6.81 10.19 -0.73
C VAL A 50 8.27 10.61 -0.82
N ALA A 51 8.91 10.83 0.33
CA ALA A 51 10.35 11.06 0.44
C ALA A 51 10.95 10.07 1.43
N ILE A 52 11.35 8.89 0.93
CA ILE A 52 11.97 7.82 1.73
C ILE A 52 13.48 7.96 1.57
N ALA A 53 14.21 8.31 2.63
CA ALA A 53 15.67 8.27 2.58
C ALA A 53 16.14 6.81 2.44
N ASN A 54 16.82 6.53 1.32
CA ASN A 54 17.28 5.21 0.95
C ASN A 54 18.70 5.32 0.36
N PRO A 55 19.75 4.86 1.07
CA PRO A 55 21.14 4.95 0.61
C PRO A 55 21.44 4.07 -0.62
N HIS A 56 20.52 3.18 -0.99
CA HIS A 56 20.68 2.26 -2.11
C HIS A 56 20.18 2.82 -3.46
N VAL A 57 19.60 4.03 -3.47
CA VAL A 57 19.21 4.73 -4.70
C VAL A 57 20.15 5.90 -5.00
N ALA A 58 20.30 6.26 -6.28
CA ALA A 58 21.36 7.15 -6.76
C ALA A 58 21.39 8.54 -6.10
N ASP A 59 20.23 9.11 -5.75
CA ASP A 59 20.11 10.42 -5.11
C ASP A 59 19.79 10.34 -3.61
N GLY A 60 19.83 9.13 -3.04
CA GLY A 60 19.53 8.89 -1.64
C GLY A 60 18.04 9.01 -1.26
N ILE A 61 17.14 9.33 -2.20
CA ILE A 61 15.71 9.58 -1.92
C ILE A 61 14.82 8.77 -2.86
N GLN A 62 14.19 7.74 -2.33
CA GLN A 62 13.17 6.97 -3.00
C GLN A 62 11.82 7.71 -2.95
N ARG A 63 11.21 7.93 -4.12
CA ARG A 63 9.99 8.76 -4.27
C ARG A 63 8.67 8.00 -4.36
N HIS A 64 8.73 6.68 -4.26
CA HIS A 64 7.57 5.80 -4.34
C HIS A 64 7.78 4.57 -3.46
N LEU A 65 6.70 4.08 -2.85
CA LEU A 65 6.62 2.76 -2.25
C LEU A 65 5.84 1.86 -3.23
N PRO A 66 6.49 0.92 -3.93
CA PRO A 66 5.87 0.21 -5.04
C PRO A 66 4.81 -0.79 -4.59
N HIS A 67 4.94 -1.39 -3.41
CA HIS A 67 3.97 -2.34 -2.89
C HIS A 67 3.99 -2.35 -1.37
N ALA A 68 2.80 -2.29 -0.77
CA ALA A 68 2.57 -2.62 0.63
C ALA A 68 1.19 -3.27 0.78
N PRO A 69 1.10 -4.49 1.34
CA PRO A 69 -0.18 -5.10 1.68
C PRO A 69 -0.70 -4.52 2.99
N ILE A 70 -1.88 -3.93 3.00
CA ILE A 70 -2.50 -3.29 4.18
C ILE A 70 -3.91 -3.86 4.42
N SER A 71 -4.31 -3.99 5.68
CA SER A 71 -5.70 -4.36 6.00
C SER A 71 -6.67 -3.27 5.50
N ALA A 72 -7.81 -3.69 4.95
CA ALA A 72 -8.80 -2.75 4.43
C ALA A 72 -9.39 -1.87 5.54
N GLU A 73 -9.50 -2.37 6.77
CA GLU A 73 -9.95 -1.60 7.94
C GLU A 73 -9.05 -0.39 8.22
N VAL A 74 -7.73 -0.61 8.29
CA VAL A 74 -6.77 0.48 8.55
C VAL A 74 -6.71 1.45 7.37
N LEU A 75 -6.78 0.94 6.14
CA LEU A 75 -6.84 1.80 4.96
C LEU A 75 -8.09 2.71 4.99
N ALA A 76 -9.26 2.17 5.37
CA ALA A 76 -10.49 2.95 5.51
C ALA A 76 -10.35 4.12 6.47
N GLY A 77 -9.69 3.90 7.62
CA GLY A 77 -9.42 4.94 8.61
C GLY A 77 -8.33 5.92 8.20
N SER A 78 -7.62 5.67 7.09
CA SER A 78 -6.48 6.46 6.65
C SER A 78 -6.78 7.33 5.42
N VAL A 79 -7.73 6.94 4.57
CA VAL A 79 -8.09 7.68 3.36
C VAL A 79 -8.98 8.89 3.65
N ILE A 80 -8.83 9.94 2.85
CA ILE A 80 -9.54 11.21 3.00
C ILE A 80 -10.48 11.44 1.81
N GLU A 81 -9.99 11.27 0.58
CA GLU A 81 -10.71 11.64 -0.64
C GLU A 81 -10.32 10.71 -1.79
N LEU A 82 -11.32 10.20 -2.52
CA LEU A 82 -11.11 9.45 -3.75
C LEU A 82 -10.82 10.45 -4.88
N VAL A 83 -9.65 10.32 -5.50
CA VAL A 83 -9.15 11.22 -6.54
C VAL A 83 -9.49 10.69 -7.94
N ALA A 84 -9.36 9.39 -8.15
CA ALA A 84 -9.58 8.74 -9.45
C ALA A 84 -9.86 7.24 -9.29
N THR A 85 -10.35 6.59 -10.35
CA THR A 85 -10.68 5.15 -10.37
C THR A 85 -10.06 4.39 -11.54
N ASP A 86 -9.22 5.05 -12.34
CA ASP A 86 -8.55 4.55 -13.54
C ASP A 86 -7.02 4.51 -13.37
N GLY A 87 -6.56 4.42 -12.12
CA GLY A 87 -5.17 4.26 -11.75
C GLY A 87 -4.62 2.86 -12.04
N PRO A 88 -3.35 2.61 -11.70
CA PRO A 88 -2.71 1.33 -11.95
C PRO A 88 -3.28 0.21 -11.08
N THR A 89 -3.18 -1.01 -11.61
CA THR A 89 -3.56 -2.26 -10.95
C THR A 89 -2.33 -3.15 -10.78
N ALA A 90 -2.46 -4.24 -10.01
CA ALA A 90 -1.34 -5.11 -9.65
C ALA A 90 -0.72 -5.89 -10.82
N ASP A 91 -1.38 -5.96 -11.97
CA ASP A 91 -0.87 -6.54 -13.22
C ASP A 91 -0.05 -5.55 -14.07
N HIS A 92 -0.03 -4.27 -13.71
CA HIS A 92 0.82 -3.28 -14.37
C HIS A 92 2.30 -3.61 -14.13
N ALA A 93 3.14 -3.44 -15.16
CA ALA A 93 4.54 -3.88 -15.18
C ALA A 93 5.36 -3.34 -13.99
N ASP A 94 5.10 -2.11 -13.57
CA ASP A 94 5.80 -1.46 -12.45
C ASP A 94 5.50 -2.08 -11.07
N PHE A 95 4.41 -2.85 -10.93
CA PHE A 95 3.95 -3.38 -9.64
C PHE A 95 3.87 -4.90 -9.60
N ALA A 96 3.73 -5.56 -10.75
CA ALA A 96 3.50 -6.99 -10.86
C ALA A 96 4.56 -7.81 -10.12
N GLU A 97 5.84 -7.47 -10.27
CA GLU A 97 6.92 -8.20 -9.60
C GLU A 97 6.83 -8.12 -8.07
N ALA A 98 6.74 -6.91 -7.52
CA ALA A 98 6.68 -6.70 -6.07
C ALA A 98 5.42 -7.34 -5.46
N TYR A 99 4.29 -7.24 -6.15
CA TYR A 99 3.05 -7.91 -5.75
C TYR A 99 3.21 -9.44 -5.70
N GLN A 100 3.82 -10.05 -6.73
CA GLN A 100 4.04 -11.51 -6.74
C GLN A 100 5.03 -11.96 -5.66
N GLN A 101 6.10 -11.19 -5.41
CA GLN A 101 7.06 -11.47 -4.34
C GLN A 101 6.43 -11.50 -2.95
N TRP A 102 5.36 -10.72 -2.72
CA TRP A 102 4.56 -10.81 -1.50
C TRP A 102 3.52 -11.94 -1.54
N LEU A 103 2.84 -12.10 -2.68
CA LEU A 103 1.74 -13.04 -2.84
C LEU A 103 2.15 -14.48 -2.53
N GLU A 104 3.28 -14.92 -3.08
CA GLU A 104 3.72 -16.31 -3.00
C GLU A 104 4.02 -16.75 -1.55
N PRO A 105 4.79 -15.99 -0.74
CA PRO A 105 4.96 -16.31 0.69
C PRO A 105 3.70 -16.06 1.52
N PHE A 106 2.85 -15.09 1.16
CA PHE A 106 1.59 -14.85 1.88
C PHE A 106 0.64 -16.06 1.79
N GLU A 107 0.53 -16.67 0.62
CA GLU A 107 -0.27 -17.89 0.42
C GLU A 107 0.28 -19.10 1.22
N ARG A 108 1.58 -19.12 1.48
CA ARG A 108 2.22 -20.08 2.39
C ARG A 108 2.16 -19.70 3.87
N ARG A 109 1.53 -18.57 4.21
CA ARG A 109 1.47 -18.01 5.58
C ARG A 109 2.84 -17.58 6.14
N GLU A 110 3.76 -17.24 5.26
CA GLU A 110 5.13 -16.79 5.58
C GLU A 110 5.30 -15.27 5.47
N ALA A 111 4.37 -14.57 4.82
CA ALA A 111 4.32 -13.10 4.79
C ALA A 111 3.07 -12.57 5.50
N GLY A 112 3.19 -11.35 6.00
CA GLY A 112 2.13 -10.64 6.73
C GLY A 112 1.41 -9.57 5.90
N VAL A 113 0.57 -8.82 6.61
CA VAL A 113 -0.17 -7.65 6.13
C VAL A 113 0.07 -6.54 7.17
N PHE A 114 0.22 -5.30 6.71
CA PHE A 114 0.32 -4.15 7.59
C PHE A 114 -1.03 -3.83 8.25
N THR A 115 -0.97 -3.63 9.56
CA THR A 115 -2.09 -3.17 10.40
C THR A 115 -1.80 -1.79 11.01
N ILE A 116 -0.93 -1.02 10.35
CA ILE A 116 -0.53 0.35 10.68
C ILE A 116 -0.86 1.27 9.50
N THR A 117 -0.97 2.56 9.75
CA THR A 117 -1.37 3.56 8.74
C THR A 117 -0.36 3.66 7.59
N PRO A 118 -0.75 4.13 6.39
CA PRO A 118 0.20 4.35 5.28
C PRO A 118 1.40 5.22 5.67
N ALA A 119 1.20 6.27 6.48
CA ALA A 119 2.29 7.12 6.98
C ALA A 119 3.28 6.36 7.87
N GLU A 120 2.78 5.45 8.73
CA GLU A 120 3.63 4.59 9.54
C GLU A 120 4.35 3.53 8.70
N ILE A 121 3.70 2.97 7.66
CA ILE A 121 4.36 2.06 6.71
C ILE A 121 5.54 2.76 6.05
N VAL A 122 5.36 3.97 5.49
CA VAL A 122 6.44 4.71 4.84
C VAL A 122 7.60 4.97 5.82
N SER A 123 7.29 5.32 7.07
CA SER A 123 8.32 5.53 8.11
C SER A 123 9.07 4.25 8.46
N LEU A 124 8.37 3.13 8.62
CA LEU A 124 8.97 1.83 8.89
C LEU A 124 9.89 1.36 7.76
N ILE A 125 9.44 1.53 6.51
CA ILE A 125 10.24 1.18 5.33
C ILE A 125 11.51 2.04 5.29
N GLU A 126 11.39 3.34 5.53
CA GLU A 126 12.54 4.23 5.61
C GLU A 126 13.56 3.79 6.68
N ASP A 127 13.10 3.46 7.87
CA ASP A 127 13.98 2.97 8.94
C ASP A 127 14.63 1.62 8.58
N THR A 128 13.92 0.76 7.83
CA THR A 128 14.41 -0.56 7.40
C THR A 128 15.47 -0.46 6.31
N VAL A 129 15.36 0.48 5.37
CA VAL A 129 16.32 0.61 4.25
C VAL A 129 17.54 1.45 4.61
N ARG A 130 17.54 2.14 5.76
CA ARG A 130 18.67 2.96 6.22
C ARG A 130 19.82 2.16 6.83
N VAL A 131 19.64 0.87 7.08
CA VAL A 131 20.60 0.00 7.80
C VAL A 131 21.71 -0.54 6.93
#